data_AF-A0A838YC98-F1
#
_entry.id   AF-A0A838YC98-F1
#
_cell.length_a   1.000
_cell.length_b   1.000
_cell.length_c   1.000
_cell.angle_alpha   90.00
_cell.angle_beta   90.00
_cell.angle_gamma   90.00
#
_symmetry.space_group_name_H-M   'P 1'
#
loop_
_entity.id
_entity.type
_entity.pdbx_description
1 polymer ?
#
loop_
_entity_poly.entity_id
_entity_poly.type
_entity_poly.pdbx_seq_one_letter_code
_entity_poly.pdbx_strand_id
1 'polypeptide(L)'
;MTSEDSATSPVIALEKLTALNAKGIKIIVGPETSSNIRNIKGYSDLNNMLLLSCCSSAPALAIPNDSVYRLVPDDSNQGTALSKLIQHEGIDILVPVPVDGKVTQIRSETINYSIKLFR
;
A
#
# COMPACT_ATOMS: atom_id res chain seq x y z
N MET A 1 10.07 13.72 20.15
CA MET A 1 9.36 13.17 18.97
C MET A 1 9.25 14.31 17.96
N THR A 2 9.78 14.12 16.75
CA THR A 2 9.73 15.10 15.66
C THR A 2 8.74 14.60 14.62
N SER A 3 7.93 15.48 14.05
CA SER A 3 6.96 15.17 13.00
C SER A 3 7.24 16.00 11.76
N GLU A 4 7.06 15.39 10.59
CA GLU A 4 7.14 16.05 9.29
C GLU A 4 5.89 15.66 8.48
N ASP A 5 5.35 16.60 7.72
CA ASP A 5 4.23 16.32 6.81
C ASP A 5 4.76 16.01 5.41
N SER A 6 4.36 14.85 4.88
CA SER A 6 4.68 14.46 3.51
C SER A 6 3.76 15.11 2.47
N ALA A 7 2.67 15.75 2.90
CA ALA A 7 1.59 16.28 2.07
C ALA A 7 1.06 15.25 1.06
N THR A 8 1.12 13.96 1.43
CA THR A 8 0.77 12.81 0.57
C THR A 8 1.52 12.81 -0.77
N SER A 9 2.68 13.47 -0.82
CA SER A 9 3.49 13.64 -2.02
C SER A 9 4.76 12.79 -1.94
N PRO A 10 5.02 11.93 -2.94
CA PRO A 10 6.23 11.12 -2.95
C PRO A 10 7.52 11.95 -2.94
N VAL A 11 7.50 13.12 -3.61
CA VAL A 11 8.65 14.03 -3.69
C VAL A 11 8.93 14.67 -2.33
N ILE A 12 7.89 15.21 -1.68
CA ILE A 12 8.01 15.83 -0.36
C ILE A 12 8.39 14.77 0.69
N ALA A 13 7.85 13.55 0.59
CA ALA A 13 8.22 12.45 1.48
C ALA A 13 9.73 12.16 1.45
N LEU A 14 10.36 12.16 0.27
CA LEU A 14 11.80 11.95 0.15
C LEU A 14 12.61 13.11 0.76
N GLU A 15 12.18 14.35 0.51
CA GLU A 15 12.79 15.54 1.10
C GLU A 15 12.77 15.46 2.63
N LYS A 16 11.60 15.18 3.23
CA LYS A 16 11.45 15.08 4.68
C LYS A 16 12.23 13.91 5.26
N LEU A 17 12.22 12.75 4.60
CA LEU A 17 13.01 11.59 5.02
C LEU A 17 14.51 11.93 5.06
N THR A 18 15.00 12.61 4.03
CA THR A 18 16.41 13.05 3.93
C THR A 18 16.76 14.03 5.05
N ALA A 19 15.88 14.99 5.35
CA ALA A 19 16.07 15.93 6.44
C ALA A 19 16.08 15.25 7.82
N LEU A 20 15.24 14.24 8.03
CA LEU A 20 15.23 13.43 9.25
C LEU A 20 16.51 12.60 9.38
N ASN A 21 16.98 12.00 8.29
CA ASN A 21 18.24 11.27 8.25
C ASN A 21 19.44 12.16 8.58
N ALA A 22 19.47 13.40 8.07
CA ALA A 22 20.51 14.39 8.39
C ALA A 22 20.54 14.76 9.88
N LYS A 23 19.42 14.62 10.59
CA LYS A 23 19.31 14.77 12.05
C LYS A 23 19.70 13.48 12.81
N GLY A 24 20.14 12.44 12.12
CA GLY A 24 20.51 11.14 12.70
C GLY A 24 19.32 10.23 13.04
N ILE A 25 18.10 10.57 12.60
CA ILE A 25 16.90 9.77 12.87
C ILE A 25 16.87 8.61 11.88
N LYS A 26 16.76 7.38 12.39
CA LYS A 26 16.80 6.15 11.57
C LYS A 26 15.51 5.35 11.56
N ILE A 27 14.61 5.55 12.52
CA ILE A 27 13.32 4.85 12.59
C ILE A 27 12.22 5.85 12.31
N ILE A 28 11.41 5.56 11.30
CA ILE A 28 10.35 6.45 10.82
C ILE A 28 9.02 5.71 10.88
N VAL A 29 8.07 6.27 11.61
CA VAL A 29 6.70 5.76 11.67
C VAL A 29 5.84 6.56 10.71
N GLY A 30 5.06 5.85 9.90
CA GLY A 30 3.92 6.44 9.22
C GLY A 30 4.07 6.87 7.77
N PRO A 31 5.09 6.56 6.94
CA PRO A 31 4.89 6.74 5.51
C PRO A 31 3.65 5.94 5.09
N GLU A 32 2.58 6.68 4.81
CA GLU A 32 1.21 6.16 4.85
C GLU A 32 0.89 5.40 3.57
N THR A 33 1.22 6.02 2.44
CA THR A 33 0.81 5.56 1.12
C THR A 33 1.85 4.65 0.48
N SER A 34 1.36 3.71 -0.33
CA SER A 34 2.23 2.90 -1.17
C SER A 34 3.01 3.73 -2.20
N SER A 35 2.49 4.88 -2.64
CA SER A 35 3.24 5.79 -3.52
C SER A 35 4.44 6.41 -2.82
N ASN A 36 4.28 6.87 -1.57
CA ASN A 36 5.39 7.40 -0.77
C ASN A 36 6.44 6.32 -0.52
N ILE A 37 6.03 5.13 -0.04
CA ILE A 37 6.95 4.01 0.22
C ILE A 37 7.75 3.67 -1.05
N ARG A 38 7.08 3.53 -2.20
CA ARG A 38 7.74 3.19 -3.47
C ARG A 38 8.85 4.18 -3.82
N ASN A 39 8.64 5.47 -3.54
CA ASN A 39 9.60 6.51 -3.87
C ASN A 39 10.77 6.61 -2.88
N ILE A 40 10.52 6.34 -1.59
CA ILE A 40 11.51 6.57 -0.52
C ILE A 40 12.27 5.31 -0.08
N LYS A 41 11.75 4.12 -0.38
CA LYS A 41 12.34 2.83 0.03
C LYS A 41 13.82 2.71 -0.34
N GLY A 42 14.18 3.02 -1.60
CA GLY A 42 15.57 2.90 -2.05
C GLY A 42 16.53 3.78 -1.25
N TYR A 43 16.09 4.98 -0.87
CA TYR A 43 16.87 5.84 0.02
C TYR A 43 17.00 5.24 1.43
N SER A 44 15.91 4.71 1.97
CA SER A 44 15.88 4.07 3.29
C SER A 44 16.82 2.86 3.37
N ASP A 45 16.77 1.96 2.37
CA ASP A 45 17.63 0.78 2.26
C ASP A 45 19.11 1.17 2.26
N LEU A 46 19.49 2.19 1.48
CA LEU A 46 20.88 2.66 1.36
C LEU A 46 21.41 3.37 2.62
N ASN A 47 20.54 3.90 3.47
CA ASN A 47 20.91 4.73 4.61
C ASN A 47 20.73 4.03 5.96
N ASN A 48 20.49 2.72 5.96
CA ASN A 48 20.20 1.91 7.16
C ASN A 48 19.07 2.52 7.99
N MET A 49 18.00 2.94 7.32
CA MET A 49 16.80 3.43 7.97
C MET A 49 15.75 2.32 8.03
N LEU A 50 14.79 2.44 8.95
CA LEU A 50 13.66 1.54 9.12
C LEU A 50 12.37 2.33 8.94
N LEU A 51 11.52 1.88 8.02
CA LEU A 51 10.20 2.46 7.78
C LEU A 51 9.14 1.54 8.36
N LEU A 52 8.39 2.03 9.34
CA LEU A 52 7.20 1.38 9.90
C LEU A 52 5.97 2.00 9.24
N SER A 53 5.42 1.35 8.21
CA SER A 53 4.26 1.83 7.46
C SER A 53 2.95 1.27 8.03
N CYS A 54 2.03 2.14 8.42
CA CYS A 54 0.74 1.74 8.97
C CYS A 54 -0.22 1.16 7.93
N CYS A 55 -0.12 1.64 6.69
CA CYS A 55 -1.31 1.69 5.82
C CYS A 55 -1.01 1.28 4.37
N SER A 56 0.26 1.15 3.98
CA SER A 56 0.63 0.73 2.62
C SER A 56 0.29 -0.75 2.38
N SER A 57 -0.56 -1.02 1.41
CA SER A 57 -1.07 -2.36 1.10
C SER A 57 -0.76 -2.86 -0.32
N ALA A 58 -0.07 -2.09 -1.16
CA ALA A 58 0.24 -2.51 -2.53
C ALA A 58 1.07 -3.82 -2.57
N PRO A 59 0.60 -4.89 -3.26
CA PRO A 59 1.29 -6.18 -3.31
C PRO A 59 2.73 -6.10 -3.86
N ALA A 60 2.99 -5.19 -4.80
CA ALA A 60 4.33 -4.96 -5.35
C ALA A 60 5.36 -4.44 -4.31
N LEU A 61 4.93 -4.08 -3.11
CA LEU A 61 5.78 -3.67 -1.99
C LEU A 61 5.90 -4.77 -0.92
N ALA A 62 5.40 -5.98 -1.17
CA ALA A 62 5.67 -7.17 -0.35
C ALA A 62 7.05 -7.75 -0.70
N ILE A 63 8.11 -6.99 -0.42
CA ILE A 63 9.49 -7.34 -0.78
C ILE A 63 10.18 -7.94 0.45
N PRO A 64 10.75 -9.15 0.37
CA PRO A 64 11.45 -9.75 1.48
C PRO A 64 12.78 -9.02 1.76
N ASN A 65 13.14 -8.93 3.04
CA ASN A 65 14.44 -8.44 3.53
C ASN A 65 14.77 -6.99 3.14
N ASP A 66 13.77 -6.10 3.12
CA ASP A 66 14.01 -4.67 2.93
C ASP A 66 13.79 -3.83 4.20
N SER A 67 14.01 -2.52 4.09
CA SER A 67 13.84 -1.58 5.19
C SER A 67 12.38 -1.26 5.55
N VAL A 68 11.39 -1.88 4.90
CA VAL A 68 9.98 -1.50 5.02
C VAL A 68 9.17 -2.57 5.74
N TYR A 69 8.78 -2.26 6.97
CA TYR A 69 7.90 -3.10 7.77
C TYR A 69 6.48 -2.54 7.68
N ARG A 70 5.59 -3.34 7.09
CA ARG A 70 4.18 -2.98 6.88
C ARG A 70 3.32 -3.61 7.98
N LEU A 71 2.50 -2.80 8.63
CA LEU A 71 1.62 -3.24 9.73
C LEU A 71 0.29 -3.83 9.24
N VAL A 72 0.06 -3.80 7.93
CA VAL A 72 -1.13 -4.38 7.28
C VAL A 72 -0.70 -5.41 6.23
N PRO A 73 -1.49 -6.48 6.02
CA PRO A 73 -1.32 -7.37 4.88
C PRO A 73 -1.44 -6.59 3.56
N ASP A 74 -0.85 -7.11 2.49
CA ASP A 74 -1.10 -6.55 1.16
C ASP A 74 -2.48 -6.94 0.60
N ASP A 75 -2.92 -6.18 -0.40
CA ASP A 75 -4.27 -6.25 -1.00
C ASP A 75 -4.59 -7.59 -1.68
N SER A 76 -3.59 -8.44 -1.96
CA SER A 76 -3.85 -9.77 -2.54
C SER A 76 -4.77 -10.62 -1.64
N ASN A 77 -4.70 -10.40 -0.33
CA ASN A 77 -5.52 -11.08 0.66
C ASN A 77 -6.93 -10.48 0.76
N GLN A 78 -7.06 -9.17 0.55
CA GLN A 78 -8.33 -8.45 0.68
C GLN A 78 -9.32 -8.80 -0.45
N GLY A 79 -8.81 -8.96 -1.68
CA GLY A 79 -9.65 -9.34 -2.82
C GLY A 79 -10.40 -10.67 -2.60
N THR A 80 -9.72 -11.65 -1.98
CA THR A 80 -10.33 -12.94 -1.63
C THR A 80 -11.44 -12.79 -0.59
N ALA A 81 -11.23 -11.96 0.44
CA ALA A 81 -12.24 -11.71 1.46
C ALA A 81 -13.50 -11.04 0.86
N LEU A 82 -13.29 -10.03 0.02
CA LEU A 82 -14.39 -9.30 -0.62
C LEU A 82 -15.24 -10.20 -1.53
N SER A 83 -14.63 -11.10 -2.30
CA SER A 83 -15.38 -12.04 -3.15
C SER A 83 -16.26 -13.00 -2.34
N LYS A 84 -15.76 -13.50 -1.21
CA LYS A 84 -16.58 -14.36 -0.33
C LYS A 84 -17.77 -13.60 0.24
N LEU A 85 -17.59 -12.33 0.59
CA LEU A 85 -18.67 -11.47 1.05
C LEU A 85 -19.71 -11.21 -0.05
N ILE A 86 -19.28 -10.87 -1.26
CA ILE A 86 -20.18 -10.66 -2.42
C ILE A 86 -21.04 -11.91 -2.67
N GLN A 87 -20.45 -13.10 -2.60
CA GLN A 87 -21.17 -14.36 -2.73
C GLN A 87 -22.16 -14.60 -1.58
N HIS A 88 -21.74 -14.33 -0.34
CA HIS A 88 -22.59 -14.48 0.85
C HIS A 88 -23.83 -13.59 0.77
N GLU A 89 -23.67 -12.35 0.32
CA GLU A 89 -24.76 -11.37 0.21
C GLU A 89 -25.62 -11.54 -1.05
N GLY A 90 -25.28 -12.47 -1.97
CA GLY A 90 -26.02 -12.67 -3.21
C GLY A 90 -25.93 -11.49 -4.19
N ILE A 91 -24.82 -10.75 -4.17
CA ILE A 91 -24.60 -9.60 -5.06
C ILE A 91 -24.15 -10.08 -6.44
N ASP A 92 -24.91 -9.74 -7.49
CA ASP A 92 -24.63 -10.18 -8.87
C ASP A 92 -23.78 -9.19 -9.68
N ILE A 93 -23.92 -7.89 -9.41
CA ILE A 93 -23.26 -6.82 -10.16
C ILE A 93 -22.49 -5.92 -9.19
N LEU A 94 -21.20 -5.78 -9.44
CA LEU A 94 -20.32 -4.84 -8.76
C LEU A 94 -19.95 -3.70 -9.71
N VAL A 95 -20.00 -2.46 -9.22
CA VAL A 95 -19.60 -1.26 -9.96
C VAL A 95 -18.47 -0.58 -9.19
N PRO A 96 -17.20 -0.77 -9.56
CA PRO A 96 -16.10 -0.06 -8.92
C PRO A 96 -16.11 1.41 -9.33
N VAL A 97 -15.81 2.29 -8.38
CA VAL A 97 -15.61 3.72 -8.62
C VAL A 97 -14.12 4.03 -8.39
N PRO A 98 -13.27 3.84 -9.40
CA PRO A 98 -11.84 4.11 -9.25
C PRO A 98 -11.55 5.61 -9.30
N VAL A 99 -10.40 6.00 -8.73
CA VAL A 99 -9.94 7.40 -8.67
C VAL A 99 -9.72 8.01 -10.05
N ASP A 100 -9.41 7.20 -11.07
CA ASP A 100 -9.26 7.64 -12.46
C ASP A 100 -10.60 7.83 -13.20
N GLY A 101 -11.73 7.60 -12.51
CA GLY A 101 -13.08 7.84 -13.01
C GLY A 101 -13.62 6.82 -14.00
N LYS A 102 -12.84 5.77 -14.34
CA LYS A 102 -13.28 4.73 -15.27
C LYS A 102 -14.18 3.72 -14.58
N VAL A 103 -15.47 4.00 -14.59
CA VAL A 103 -16.47 3.08 -14.06
C VAL A 103 -16.68 1.92 -15.03
N THR A 104 -16.62 0.69 -14.52
CA THR A 104 -16.93 -0.55 -15.24
C THR A 104 -17.92 -1.38 -14.44
N GLN A 105 -18.63 -2.30 -15.08
CA GLN A 105 -19.46 -3.28 -14.37
C GLN A 105 -18.74 -4.62 -14.36
N ILE A 106 -18.71 -5.27 -13.21
CA ILE A 106 -18.11 -6.59 -13.02
C ILE A 106 -19.20 -7.53 -12.52
N ARG A 107 -19.43 -8.63 -13.24
CA ARG A 107 -20.33 -9.69 -12.77
C ARG A 107 -19.65 -10.53 -11.68
N SER A 108 -20.41 -10.94 -10.68
CA SER A 108 -19.94 -11.76 -9.55
C SER A 108 -19.22 -13.04 -10.00
N GLU A 109 -19.67 -13.67 -11.09
CA GLU A 109 -19.04 -14.82 -11.74
C GLU A 109 -17.58 -14.56 -12.16
N THR A 110 -17.29 -13.35 -12.67
CA THR A 110 -15.95 -12.93 -13.11
C THR A 110 -14.99 -12.74 -11.94
N ILE A 111 -15.51 -12.28 -10.79
CA ILE A 111 -14.74 -12.13 -9.55
C ILE A 111 -14.31 -13.51 -9.05
N ASN A 112 -15.22 -14.49 -9.08
CA ASN A 112 -14.97 -15.85 -8.62
C ASN A 112 -13.96 -16.60 -9.49
N TYR A 113 -13.95 -16.33 -10.81
CA TYR A 113 -12.97 -16.91 -11.73
C TYR A 113 -11.56 -16.33 -11.52
N SER A 114 -11.47 -15.00 -11.35
CA SER A 114 -10.19 -14.31 -11.16
C SER A 114 -9.46 -14.76 -9.91
N ILE A 115 -10.17 -14.99 -8.80
CA ILE A 115 -9.53 -15.43 -7.53
C ILE A 115 -9.05 -16.88 -7.57
N LYS A 116 -9.67 -17.75 -8.39
CA LYS A 116 -9.16 -19.11 -8.60
C LYS A 116 -7.83 -19.14 -9.34
N LEU A 117 -7.51 -18.10 -10.13
CA LEU A 117 -6.26 -17.99 -10.88
C LEU A 117 -5.08 -17.46 -10.05
N PHE A 118 -5.34 -16.80 -8.93
CA PHE A 118 -4.31 -16.26 -8.01
C PHE A 118 -4.05 -17.18 -6.80
N ARG A 119 -4.51 -18.44 -6.85
CA ARG A 119 -4.22 -19.48 -5.88
C ARG A 119 -3.13 -20.42 -6.37
#